data_AF-A0A382J8L7-F1
#
_entry.id   AF-A0A382J8L7-F1
#
_cell.length_a   1.000
_cell.length_b   1.000
_cell.length_c   1.000
_cell.angle_alpha   90.00
_cell.angle_beta   90.00
_cell.angle_gamma   90.00
#
_symmetry.space_group_name_H-M   'P 1'
#
loop_
_entity.id
_entity.type
_entity.pdbx_description
1 polymer ?
#
loop_
_entity_poly.entity_id
_entity_poly.type
_entity_poly.pdbx_seq_one_letter_code
_entity_poly.pdbx_strand_id
1 'polypeptide(L)'
;MKKLLLLLLLSLGLIGSSTSLAEYNSYKLGQAAGGYAIINDIFEKLTKSECGYAINKSYSLNETLNEIFLYLNNEDREEFIAFLDSEKFKNDLAENDSFISGTINAGKKDGLDEKTICGMLVTIASMSYQKAQNQWEFAKEHYSK
;
A
#
# COMPACT_ATOMS: atom_id res chain seq x y z
N MET A 1 -60.50 10.39 10.98
CA MET A 1 -59.24 9.77 11.45
C MET A 1 -58.34 9.35 10.28
N LYS A 2 -57.87 10.28 9.45
CA LYS A 2 -56.88 10.00 8.36
C LYS A 2 -55.82 11.09 8.16
N LYS A 3 -55.94 12.25 8.83
CA LYS A 3 -54.99 13.38 8.68
C LYS A 3 -53.88 13.42 9.74
N LEU A 4 -53.99 12.67 10.83
CA LEU A 4 -52.95 12.63 11.87
C LEU A 4 -51.77 11.69 11.55
N LEU A 5 -51.96 10.71 10.65
CA LEU A 5 -50.89 9.75 10.32
C LEU A 5 -49.84 10.32 9.36
N LEU A 6 -50.15 11.36 8.59
CA LEU A 6 -49.21 11.91 7.61
C LEU A 6 -48.13 12.80 8.24
N LEU A 7 -48.41 13.40 9.41
CA LEU A 7 -47.47 14.31 10.09
C LEU A 7 -46.40 13.56 10.89
N LEU A 8 -46.67 12.32 11.31
CA LEU A 8 -45.71 11.45 12.01
C LEU A 8 -44.70 10.77 11.07
N LEU A 9 -44.98 10.73 9.77
CA LEU A 9 -44.08 10.12 8.77
C LEU A 9 -43.03 11.09 8.21
N LEU A 10 -43.19 12.39 8.44
CA LEU A 10 -42.24 13.42 7.99
C LEU A 10 -41.15 13.75 9.03
N SER A 11 -41.29 13.30 10.28
CA SER A 11 -40.32 13.56 11.35
C SER A 11 -39.31 12.43 11.59
N LEU A 12 -39.44 11.27 10.92
CA LEU A 12 -38.47 10.17 11.02
C LEU A 12 -37.39 10.19 9.91
N GLY A 13 -37.42 11.15 8.99
CA GLY A 13 -36.41 11.31 7.93
C GLY A 13 -35.10 11.99 8.38
N LEU A 14 -34.98 12.36 9.66
CA LEU A 14 -33.85 13.11 10.22
C LEU A 14 -33.15 12.37 11.37
N ILE A 15 -33.26 11.04 11.42
CA ILE A 15 -32.39 10.23 12.27
C ILE A 15 -31.04 10.21 11.56
N GLY A 16 -30.12 10.97 12.16
CA GLY A 16 -28.90 11.47 11.52
C GLY A 16 -28.13 10.40 10.77
N SER A 17 -27.56 10.85 9.65
CA SER A 17 -26.30 10.29 9.17
C SER A 17 -25.37 10.28 10.38
N SER A 18 -25.20 9.12 11.02
CA SER A 18 -24.05 8.92 11.87
C SER A 18 -22.90 9.11 10.92
N THR A 19 -22.27 10.28 10.99
CA THR A 19 -20.89 10.40 10.55
C THR A 19 -20.17 9.34 11.34
N SER A 20 -19.98 8.17 10.74
CA SER A 20 -18.98 7.22 11.17
C SER A 20 -17.69 8.00 11.10
N LEU A 21 -17.35 8.68 12.19
CA LEU A 21 -16.04 9.21 12.42
C LEU A 21 -15.15 7.98 12.33
N ALA A 22 -14.46 7.88 11.20
CA ALA A 22 -13.41 6.90 11.00
C ALA A 22 -12.51 7.02 12.23
N GLU A 23 -12.50 5.99 13.05
CA GLU A 23 -11.71 5.97 14.28
C GLU A 23 -10.29 5.57 13.91
N TYR A 24 -9.32 6.30 14.45
CA TYR A 24 -7.93 5.98 14.33
C TYR A 24 -7.68 4.50 14.66
N ASN A 25 -7.08 3.77 13.73
CA ASN A 25 -6.78 2.34 13.91
C ASN A 25 -5.34 2.04 13.49
N SER A 26 -4.43 2.16 14.46
CA SER A 26 -2.99 1.91 14.30
C SER A 26 -2.70 0.62 13.55
N TYR A 27 -3.25 -0.51 14.01
CA TYR A 27 -2.96 -1.82 13.44
C TYR A 27 -3.30 -1.91 11.93
N LYS A 28 -4.50 -1.46 11.54
CA LYS A 28 -4.91 -1.52 10.12
C LYS A 28 -4.16 -0.50 9.27
N LEU A 29 -3.88 0.68 9.82
CA LEU A 29 -3.12 1.72 9.15
C LEU A 29 -1.66 1.28 8.92
N GLY A 30 -1.03 0.70 9.94
CA GLY A 30 0.32 0.15 9.89
C GLY A 30 0.47 -1.02 8.91
N GLN A 31 -0.50 -1.93 8.84
CA GLN A 31 -0.49 -3.00 7.83
C GLN A 31 -0.54 -2.47 6.40
N ALA A 32 -1.41 -1.51 6.13
CA ALA A 32 -1.53 -0.90 4.82
C ALA A 32 -0.26 -0.11 4.46
N ALA A 33 0.27 0.67 5.41
CA ALA A 33 1.51 1.43 5.27
C ALA A 33 2.71 0.52 4.97
N GLY A 34 2.88 -0.57 5.72
CA GLY A 34 3.98 -1.52 5.52
C GLY A 34 3.93 -2.19 4.15
N GLY A 35 2.74 -2.66 3.72
CA GLY A 35 2.56 -3.24 2.39
C GLY A 35 2.83 -2.23 1.27
N TYR A 36 2.39 -0.98 1.45
CA TYR A 36 2.65 0.11 0.52
C TYR A 36 4.14 0.47 0.42
N ALA A 37 4.84 0.53 1.56
CA ALA A 37 6.28 0.77 1.59
C ALA A 37 7.06 -0.34 0.86
N ILE A 38 6.79 -1.61 1.17
CA ILE A 38 7.47 -2.76 0.57
C ILE A 38 7.31 -2.79 -0.95
N ILE A 39 6.09 -2.56 -1.46
CA ILE A 39 5.88 -2.63 -2.92
C ILE A 39 6.53 -1.46 -3.67
N ASN A 40 6.62 -0.27 -3.05
CA ASN A 40 7.35 0.85 -3.63
C ASN A 40 8.86 0.61 -3.63
N ASP A 41 9.41 -0.05 -2.60
CA ASP A 41 10.79 -0.51 -2.60
C ASP A 41 11.08 -1.51 -3.73
N ILE A 42 10.20 -2.51 -3.94
CA ILE A 42 10.31 -3.45 -5.07
C ILE A 42 10.35 -2.70 -6.40
N PHE A 43 9.44 -1.75 -6.61
CA PHE A 43 9.42 -0.97 -7.85
C PHE A 43 10.63 -0.05 -8.01
N GLU A 44 11.11 0.57 -6.93
CA GLU A 44 12.34 1.36 -6.95
C GLU A 44 13.53 0.49 -7.39
N LYS A 45 13.64 -0.71 -6.85
CA LYS A 45 14.69 -1.69 -7.20
C LYS A 45 14.55 -2.23 -8.62
N LEU A 46 13.33 -2.55 -9.07
CA LEU A 46 13.08 -2.95 -10.46
C LEU A 46 13.44 -1.84 -11.43
N THR A 47 13.18 -0.58 -11.09
CA THR A 47 13.52 0.58 -11.92
C THR A 47 15.05 0.72 -12.08
N LYS A 48 15.81 0.34 -11.04
CA LYS A 48 17.28 0.35 -11.03
C LYS A 48 17.91 -0.92 -11.61
N SER A 49 17.12 -1.96 -11.88
CA SER A 49 17.61 -3.23 -12.44
C SER A 49 17.63 -3.21 -13.97
N GLU A 50 18.06 -4.31 -14.58
CA GLU A 50 17.98 -4.50 -16.04
C GLU A 50 16.54 -4.40 -16.58
N CYS A 51 15.53 -4.61 -15.75
CA CYS A 51 14.12 -4.47 -16.12
C CYS A 51 13.60 -3.03 -16.09
N GLY A 52 14.44 -2.04 -15.75
CA GLY A 52 14.01 -0.65 -15.61
C GLY A 52 13.35 -0.05 -16.85
N TYR A 53 13.73 -0.51 -18.06
CA TYR A 53 13.12 -0.05 -19.31
C TYR A 53 11.63 -0.41 -19.44
N ALA A 54 11.15 -1.42 -18.70
CA ALA A 54 9.76 -1.85 -18.71
C ALA A 54 8.88 -1.06 -17.73
N ILE A 55 9.46 -0.11 -16.99
CA ILE A 55 8.78 0.71 -16.00
C ILE A 55 8.73 2.16 -16.50
N ASN A 56 7.53 2.74 -16.51
CA ASN A 56 7.27 4.07 -17.08
C ASN A 56 7.11 5.18 -16.03
N LYS A 57 7.22 4.84 -14.74
CA LYS A 57 7.05 5.75 -13.61
C LYS A 57 8.21 5.57 -12.63
N SER A 58 8.64 6.66 -12.00
CA SER A 58 9.58 6.58 -10.88
C SER A 58 8.87 6.23 -9.59
N TYR A 59 9.47 5.34 -8.80
CA TYR A 59 9.01 4.94 -7.48
C TYR A 59 10.14 5.20 -6.48
N SER A 60 9.79 5.65 -5.28
CA SER A 60 10.75 5.91 -4.22
C SER A 60 10.18 5.50 -2.87
N LEU A 61 10.86 4.57 -2.20
CA LEU A 61 10.56 4.20 -0.82
C LEU A 61 10.60 5.44 0.08
N ASN A 62 11.58 6.33 -0.10
CA ASN A 62 11.70 7.53 0.73
C ASN A 62 10.49 8.47 0.56
N GLU A 63 10.04 8.72 -0.68
CA GLU A 63 8.83 9.51 -0.93
C GLU A 63 7.59 8.83 -0.32
N THR A 64 7.48 7.51 -0.45
CA THR A 64 6.40 6.72 0.15
C THR A 64 6.40 6.80 1.68
N LEU A 65 7.57 6.69 2.33
CA LEU A 65 7.68 6.80 3.79
C LEU A 65 7.28 8.21 4.25
N ASN A 66 7.71 9.24 3.54
CA ASN A 66 7.30 10.63 3.82
C ASN A 66 5.79 10.80 3.74
N GLU A 67 5.14 10.21 2.73
CA GLU A 67 3.67 10.20 2.64
C GLU A 67 3.04 9.49 3.84
N ILE A 68 3.46 8.26 4.15
CA ILE A 68 2.92 7.47 5.27
C ILE A 68 2.97 8.27 6.57
N PHE A 69 4.10 8.91 6.84
CA PHE A 69 4.32 9.70 8.04
C PHE A 69 3.35 10.88 8.21
N LEU A 70 2.71 11.37 7.14
CA LEU A 70 1.69 12.43 7.23
C LEU A 70 0.37 11.95 7.86
N TYR A 71 0.13 10.64 7.88
CA TYR A 71 -1.14 10.05 8.33
C TYR A 71 -1.02 9.32 9.67
N LEU A 72 0.20 9.17 10.21
CA LEU A 72 0.43 8.60 11.54
C LEU A 72 0.35 9.69 12.61
N ASN A 73 -0.20 9.36 13.78
CA ASN A 73 -0.06 10.20 14.96
C ASN A 73 1.39 10.07 15.50
N ASN A 74 1.71 10.79 16.59
CA ASN A 74 3.07 10.78 17.13
C ASN A 74 3.50 9.41 17.68
N GLU A 75 2.63 8.70 18.40
CA GLU A 75 2.94 7.39 18.99
C GLU A 75 3.18 6.35 17.90
N ASP A 76 2.29 6.28 16.92
CA ASP A 76 2.40 5.34 15.81
C ASP A 76 3.54 5.68 14.85
N ARG A 77 3.93 6.95 14.76
CA ARG A 77 5.14 7.36 14.04
C ARG A 77 6.40 6.79 14.71
N GLU A 78 6.48 6.84 16.04
CA GLU A 78 7.60 6.25 16.78
C GLU A 78 7.64 4.74 16.61
N GLU A 79 6.49 4.05 16.70
CA GLU A 79 6.40 2.61 16.45
C GLU A 79 6.79 2.26 15.01
N PHE A 80 6.32 3.04 14.02
CA PHE A 80 6.66 2.81 12.63
C PHE A 80 8.15 3.04 12.35
N ILE A 81 8.77 4.05 12.95
CA ILE A 81 10.24 4.24 12.88
C ILE A 81 10.96 3.03 13.47
N ALA A 82 10.54 2.55 14.64
CA ALA A 82 11.12 1.35 15.25
C ALA A 82 10.95 0.11 14.37
N PHE A 83 9.82 -0.02 13.66
CA PHE A 83 9.61 -1.07 12.67
C PHE A 83 10.57 -0.93 11.46
N LEU A 84 10.74 0.28 10.90
CA LEU A 84 11.68 0.52 9.80
C LEU A 84 13.13 0.21 10.20
N ASP A 85 13.48 0.45 11.46
CA ASP A 85 14.81 0.13 12.00
C ASP A 85 14.98 -1.34 12.40
N SER A 86 13.89 -2.13 12.38
CA SER A 86 13.92 -3.53 12.75
C SER A 86 14.73 -4.38 11.76
N GLU A 87 15.42 -5.40 12.27
CA GLU A 87 16.12 -6.38 11.44
C GLU A 87 15.16 -7.12 10.50
N LYS A 88 13.91 -7.32 10.92
CA LYS A 88 12.88 -7.92 10.07
C LYS A 88 12.66 -7.08 8.81
N PHE A 89 12.40 -5.79 8.95
CA PHE A 89 12.13 -4.93 7.79
C PHE A 89 13.36 -4.81 6.89
N LYS A 90 14.56 -4.64 7.47
CA LYS A 90 15.82 -4.65 6.70
C LYS A 90 16.03 -5.93 5.91
N ASN A 91 15.72 -7.09 6.50
CA ASN A 91 15.78 -8.37 5.82
C ASN A 91 14.72 -8.46 4.71
N ASP A 92 13.48 -8.02 4.96
CA ASP A 92 12.43 -7.95 3.93
C ASP A 92 12.90 -7.12 2.72
N LEU A 93 13.57 -5.97 2.96
CA LEU A 93 14.16 -5.17 1.89
C LEU A 93 15.30 -5.91 1.15
N ALA A 94 16.22 -6.57 1.86
CA ALA A 94 17.31 -7.32 1.23
C ALA A 94 16.80 -8.54 0.42
N GLU A 95 15.73 -9.17 0.88
CA GLU A 95 15.06 -10.26 0.19
C GLU A 95 14.44 -9.80 -1.13
N ASN A 96 13.94 -8.56 -1.23
CA ASN A 96 13.42 -8.01 -2.49
C ASN A 96 14.48 -7.97 -3.60
N ASP A 97 15.71 -7.53 -3.30
CA ASP A 97 16.82 -7.53 -4.26
C ASP A 97 17.18 -8.96 -4.70
N SER A 98 17.22 -9.87 -3.72
CA SER A 98 17.51 -11.28 -3.95
C SER A 98 16.42 -11.95 -4.79
N PHE A 99 15.16 -11.58 -4.57
CA PHE A 99 14.00 -12.07 -5.33
C PHE A 99 14.03 -11.61 -6.79
N ILE A 100 14.31 -10.32 -7.02
CA ILE A 100 14.39 -9.74 -8.37
C ILE A 100 15.53 -10.40 -9.15
N SER A 101 16.74 -10.36 -8.59
CA SER A 101 17.92 -10.94 -9.24
C SER A 101 17.80 -12.46 -9.41
N GLY A 102 17.26 -13.16 -8.41
CA GLY A 102 17.00 -14.60 -8.46
C GLY A 102 16.02 -15.00 -9.55
N THR A 103 14.92 -14.25 -9.70
CA THR A 103 13.91 -14.49 -10.75
C THR A 103 14.51 -14.27 -12.14
N ILE A 104 15.31 -13.21 -12.31
CA ILE A 104 15.94 -12.94 -13.61
C ILE A 104 16.96 -14.02 -13.96
N ASN A 105 17.80 -14.41 -13.01
CA ASN A 105 18.80 -15.46 -13.22
C ASN A 105 18.16 -16.82 -13.51
N ALA A 106 17.07 -17.17 -12.82
CA ALA A 106 16.32 -18.39 -13.07
C ALA A 106 15.69 -18.39 -14.47
N GLY A 107 15.03 -17.30 -14.87
CA GLY A 107 14.45 -17.19 -16.21
C GLY A 107 15.49 -17.31 -17.33
N LYS A 108 16.67 -16.67 -17.16
CA LYS A 108 17.80 -16.80 -18.10
C LYS A 108 18.29 -18.25 -18.21
N LYS A 109 18.38 -18.95 -17.08
CA LYS A 109 18.78 -20.37 -17.02
C LYS A 109 17.76 -21.28 -17.72
N ASP A 110 16.49 -20.92 -17.67
CA ASP A 110 15.40 -21.64 -18.36
C ASP A 110 15.28 -21.27 -19.84
N GLY A 111 16.16 -20.42 -20.36
CA GLY A 111 16.21 -20.03 -21.77
C GLY A 111 15.22 -18.93 -22.16
N LEU A 112 14.62 -18.23 -21.19
CA LEU A 112 13.76 -17.08 -21.45
C LEU A 112 14.62 -15.86 -21.81
N ASP A 113 14.14 -15.05 -22.76
CA ASP A 113 14.76 -13.77 -23.08
C ASP A 113 14.43 -12.72 -22.01
N GLU A 114 15.30 -11.71 -21.89
CA GLU A 114 15.18 -10.63 -20.92
C GLU A 114 13.81 -9.93 -20.97
N LYS A 115 13.23 -9.75 -22.17
CA LYS A 115 11.93 -9.06 -22.30
C LYS A 115 10.80 -9.88 -21.72
N THR A 116 10.82 -11.19 -21.93
CA THR A 116 9.84 -12.10 -21.34
C THR A 116 9.94 -12.08 -19.81
N ILE A 117 11.16 -12.20 -19.27
CA ILE A 117 11.42 -12.20 -17.82
C ILE A 117 10.96 -10.89 -17.18
N CYS A 118 11.41 -9.75 -17.71
CA CYS A 118 11.06 -8.44 -17.19
C CYS A 118 9.57 -8.15 -17.34
N GLY A 119 8.94 -8.56 -18.44
CA GLY A 119 7.50 -8.45 -18.64
C GLY A 119 6.71 -9.21 -17.57
N MET A 120 7.10 -10.45 -17.26
CA MET A 120 6.49 -11.24 -16.19
C MET A 120 6.67 -10.59 -14.82
N LEU A 121 7.90 -10.20 -14.48
CA LEU A 121 8.24 -9.63 -13.18
C LEU A 121 7.52 -8.31 -12.93
N VAL A 122 7.55 -7.39 -13.90
CA VAL A 122 6.83 -6.11 -13.82
C VAL A 122 5.33 -6.31 -13.76
N THR A 123 4.76 -7.30 -14.45
CA THR A 123 3.32 -7.59 -14.38
C THR A 123 2.93 -8.05 -12.97
N ILE A 124 3.67 -8.98 -12.38
CA ILE A 124 3.42 -9.48 -11.02
C ILE A 124 3.55 -8.33 -10.00
N ALA A 125 4.62 -7.54 -10.10
CA ALA A 125 4.81 -6.38 -9.24
C ALA A 125 3.66 -5.36 -9.39
N SER A 126 3.23 -5.08 -10.62
CA SER A 126 2.14 -4.11 -10.91
C SER A 126 0.81 -4.52 -10.28
N MET A 127 0.45 -5.81 -10.33
CA MET A 127 -0.76 -6.32 -9.69
C MET A 127 -0.69 -6.15 -8.16
N SER A 128 0.47 -6.46 -7.57
CA SER A 128 0.70 -6.27 -6.14
C SER A 128 0.66 -4.79 -5.73
N TYR A 129 1.21 -3.90 -6.56
CA TYR A 129 1.19 -2.46 -6.34
C TYR A 129 -0.22 -1.90 -6.33
N GLN A 130 -1.05 -2.25 -7.32
CA GLN A 130 -2.44 -1.80 -7.35
C GLN A 130 -3.19 -2.24 -6.08
N LYS A 131 -2.98 -3.48 -5.62
CA LYS A 131 -3.60 -3.97 -4.39
C LYS A 131 -3.14 -3.18 -3.16
N ALA A 132 -1.83 -3.03 -2.98
CA ALA A 132 -1.25 -2.33 -1.84
C ALA A 132 -1.62 -0.83 -1.83
N GLN A 133 -1.60 -0.18 -3.00
CA GLN A 133 -2.04 1.21 -3.14
C GLN A 133 -3.52 1.36 -2.75
N ASN A 134 -4.41 0.49 -3.24
CA ASN A 134 -5.82 0.55 -2.86
C ASN A 134 -6.04 0.32 -1.36
N GLN A 135 -5.27 -0.59 -0.75
CA GLN A 135 -5.32 -0.81 0.69
C GLN A 135 -4.85 0.41 1.48
N TRP A 136 -3.81 1.09 1.00
CA TRP A 136 -3.29 2.32 1.59
C TRP A 136 -4.28 3.48 1.48
N GLU A 137 -4.82 3.74 0.29
CA GLU A 137 -5.84 4.79 0.09
C GLU A 137 -7.06 4.58 1.00
N PHE A 138 -7.54 3.34 1.09
CA PHE A 138 -8.63 2.99 1.99
C PHE A 138 -8.26 3.23 3.47
N ALA A 139 -7.07 2.81 3.89
CA ALA A 139 -6.64 2.97 5.27
C ALA A 139 -6.47 4.45 5.66
N LYS A 140 -5.95 5.29 4.76
CA LYS A 140 -5.89 6.75 4.94
C LYS A 140 -7.28 7.33 5.17
N GLU A 141 -8.26 6.95 4.36
CA GLU A 141 -9.61 7.53 4.49
C GLU A 141 -10.34 7.12 5.79
N HIS A 142 -10.10 5.87 6.22
CA HIS A 142 -10.91 5.19 7.24
C HIS A 142 -10.24 4.97 8.59
N TYR A 143 -8.91 5.07 8.70
CA TYR A 143 -8.17 4.69 9.92
C TYR A 143 -7.17 5.74 10.39
N SER A 144 -7.08 6.90 9.73
CA SER A 144 -6.15 7.97 10.11
C SER A 144 -6.82 9.20 10.76
N LYS A 145 -8.09 9.10 11.15
CA LYS A 145 -8.90 10.21 11.67
C LYS A 145 -9.14 10.09 13.17
#